data_AF-A0A1Q6L5J2-F1
#
_entry.id   AF-A0A1Q6L5J2-F1
#
_cell.length_a   1.000
_cell.length_b   1.000
_cell.length_c   1.000
_cell.angle_alpha   90.00
_cell.angle_beta   90.00
_cell.angle_gamma   90.00
#
_symmetry.space_group_name_H-M   'P 1'
#
loop_
_entity.id
_entity.type
_entity.pdbx_description
1 polymer ?
#
loop_
_entity_poly.entity_id
_entity_poly.type
_entity_poly.pdbx_seq_one_letter_code
_entity_poly.pdbx_strand_id
1 'polypeptide(L)'
;MSCEKDKMICYDENKKLIQQILIDNKEKIIGYIRVSYSDDSEKEIKRQEDIIINFCKEFNVNCNHIYIDNGFSGVSFDRPGIKEIINVKEKKVLLMSNINILTRSYMEIQDFIKNLNISIISINDGLIIKR
;
A
#
# COMPACT_ATOMS: atom_id res chain seq x y z
N MET A 1 -9.82 -31.75 -4.87
CA MET A 1 -9.43 -30.89 -3.74
C MET A 1 -8.35 -29.95 -4.28
N SER A 2 -8.80 -28.98 -5.07
CA SER A 2 -7.98 -27.98 -5.73
C SER A 2 -8.10 -26.67 -4.98
N CYS A 3 -7.13 -25.79 -5.19
CA CYS A 3 -7.10 -24.39 -4.77
C CYS A 3 -6.42 -24.10 -3.43
N GLU A 4 -5.09 -24.24 -3.41
CA GLU A 4 -4.21 -23.39 -2.57
C GLU A 4 -2.96 -22.93 -3.33
N LYS A 5 -2.92 -23.07 -4.66
CA LYS A 5 -1.78 -22.67 -5.51
C LYS A 5 -2.09 -21.55 -6.52
N ASP A 6 -3.30 -20.98 -6.49
CA ASP A 6 -3.80 -20.01 -7.48
C ASP A 6 -3.95 -18.58 -6.94
N LYS A 7 -3.01 -18.10 -6.11
CA LYS A 7 -2.96 -16.68 -5.68
C LYS A 7 -1.59 -16.02 -5.88
N MET A 8 -0.84 -16.47 -6.88
CA MET A 8 0.20 -15.63 -7.48
C MET A 8 -0.40 -15.06 -8.77
N ILE A 9 -1.20 -14.00 -8.63
CA ILE A 9 -1.65 -13.22 -9.77
C ILE A 9 -0.39 -12.59 -10.36
N CYS A 10 -0.07 -12.98 -11.59
CA CYS A 10 1.23 -12.71 -12.18
C CYS A 10 1.45 -11.19 -12.31
N TYR A 11 2.46 -10.66 -11.60
CA TYR A 11 2.88 -9.26 -11.67
C TYR A 11 3.02 -8.75 -13.12
N ASP A 12 3.49 -9.63 -14.01
CA ASP A 12 3.70 -9.34 -15.43
C ASP A 12 2.41 -9.04 -16.20
N GLU A 13 1.28 -9.67 -15.85
CA GLU A 13 -0.01 -9.40 -16.51
C GLU A 13 -0.54 -7.99 -16.16
N ASN A 14 -0.24 -7.52 -14.95
CA ASN A 14 -0.69 -6.22 -14.46
C ASN A 14 0.31 -5.08 -14.65
N LYS A 15 1.53 -5.37 -15.11
CA LYS A 15 2.63 -4.39 -15.22
C LYS A 15 2.26 -3.15 -16.04
N LYS A 16 1.57 -3.32 -17.17
CA LYS A 16 1.08 -2.20 -18.01
C LYS A 16 0.04 -1.34 -17.28
N LEU A 17 -0.90 -1.97 -16.58
CA LEU A 17 -1.93 -1.28 -15.81
C LEU A 17 -1.30 -0.48 -14.65
N ILE A 18 -0.37 -1.10 -13.91
CA ILE A 18 0.39 -0.46 -12.84
C ILE A 18 1.14 0.75 -13.40
N GLN A 19 1.89 0.57 -14.48
CA GLN A 19 2.64 1.64 -15.13
C GLN A 19 1.72 2.82 -15.50
N GLN A 20 0.57 2.55 -16.11
CA GLN A 20 -0.40 3.58 -16.45
C GLN A 20 -0.91 4.32 -15.20
N ILE A 21 -1.32 3.60 -14.16
CA ILE A 21 -1.82 4.20 -12.91
C ILE A 21 -0.75 5.11 -12.29
N LEU A 22 0.50 4.66 -12.24
CA LEU A 22 1.61 5.41 -11.65
C LEU A 22 1.94 6.67 -12.47
N ILE A 23 2.06 6.55 -13.80
CA ILE A 23 2.37 7.68 -14.69
C ILE A 23 1.27 8.74 -14.62
N ASP A 24 -0.01 8.35 -14.67
CA ASP A 24 -1.15 9.26 -14.61
C ASP A 24 -1.26 10.01 -13.28
N ASN A 25 -0.62 9.49 -12.23
CA ASN A 25 -0.73 10.00 -10.86
C ASN A 25 0.64 10.30 -10.26
N LYS A 26 1.66 10.63 -11.07
CA LYS A 26 3.06 10.75 -10.65
C LYS A 26 3.29 11.61 -9.40
N GLU A 27 2.56 12.71 -9.26
CA GLU A 27 2.68 13.65 -8.12
C GLU A 27 1.82 13.28 -6.90
N LYS A 28 1.12 12.15 -6.98
CA LYS A 28 0.11 11.69 -6.00
C LYS A 28 0.47 10.32 -5.40
N ILE A 29 1.68 9.83 -5.67
CA ILE A 29 2.14 8.53 -5.22
C ILE A 29 2.68 8.68 -3.80
N ILE A 30 2.10 7.95 -2.86
CA ILE A 30 2.53 7.92 -1.47
C ILE A 30 2.71 6.49 -0.99
N GLY A 31 3.60 6.30 -0.02
CA GLY A 31 3.85 5.03 0.65
C GLY A 31 3.21 5.01 2.04
N TYR A 32 2.86 3.81 2.49
CA TYR A 32 2.41 3.58 3.85
C TYR A 32 3.06 2.36 4.46
N ILE A 33 3.60 2.55 5.66
CA ILE A 33 4.28 1.54 6.47
C ILE A 33 3.59 1.50 7.83
N ARG A 34 3.32 0.28 8.30
CA ARG A 34 2.87 0.03 9.67
C ARG A 34 3.70 -1.10 10.26
N VAL A 35 4.17 -0.90 11.48
CA VAL A 35 4.75 -1.96 12.29
C VAL A 35 4.11 -1.95 13.68
N SER A 36 3.86 -3.14 14.22
CA SER A 36 3.53 -3.28 15.63
C SER A 36 4.81 -3.15 16.46
N TYR A 37 4.67 -2.71 17.71
CA TYR A 37 5.82 -2.58 18.61
C TYR A 37 6.58 -3.89 18.75
N SER A 38 7.86 -3.88 18.39
CA SER A 38 8.80 -5.00 18.54
C SER A 38 10.25 -4.49 18.52
N ASP A 39 11.19 -5.29 19.02
CA ASP A 39 12.62 -4.94 19.02
C ASP A 39 13.23 -4.82 17.60
N ASP A 40 12.56 -5.37 16.58
CA ASP A 40 12.99 -5.34 15.18
C ASP A 40 12.23 -4.31 14.33
N SER A 41 11.47 -3.41 14.95
CA SER A 41 10.61 -2.43 14.25
C SER A 41 11.37 -1.61 13.21
N GLU A 42 12.61 -1.18 13.51
CA GLU A 42 13.42 -0.39 12.58
C GLU A 42 13.81 -1.17 11.33
N LYS A 43 14.20 -2.44 11.49
CA LYS A 43 14.53 -3.31 10.35
C LYS A 43 13.30 -3.58 9.50
N GLU A 44 12.14 -3.79 10.12
CA GLU A 44 10.91 -4.03 9.40
C GLU A 44 10.45 -2.78 8.63
N ILE A 45 10.52 -1.59 9.25
CA ILE A 45 10.27 -0.31 8.56
C ILE A 45 11.21 -0.18 7.36
N LYS A 46 12.51 -0.41 7.56
CA LYS A 46 13.49 -0.27 6.48
C LYS A 46 13.23 -1.22 5.31
N ARG A 47 12.88 -2.47 5.62
CA ARG A 47 12.51 -3.46 4.60
C ARG A 47 11.28 -3.02 3.80
N GLN A 48 10.25 -2.50 4.46
CA GLN A 48 9.04 -2.01 3.79
C GLN A 48 9.31 -0.77 2.93
N GLU A 49 10.14 0.16 3.44
CA GLU A 49 10.59 1.33 2.69
C GLU A 49 11.32 0.91 1.41
N ASP A 50 12.29 0.00 1.52
CA ASP A 50 13.06 -0.47 0.37
C ASP A 50 12.17 -1.14 -0.68
N ILE A 51 11.14 -1.90 -0.28
CA ILE A 51 10.15 -2.47 -1.20
C ILE A 51 9.43 -1.37 -1.98
N ILE A 52 8.92 -0.34 -1.30
CA ILE A 52 8.17 0.76 -1.92
C ILE A 52 9.08 1.56 -2.87
N ILE A 53 10.29 1.89 -2.43
CA ILE A 53 11.24 2.67 -3.22
C ILE A 53 11.72 1.90 -4.44
N ASN A 54 12.05 0.61 -4.31
CA ASN A 54 12.49 -0.20 -5.44
C ASN A 54 11.37 -0.41 -6.47
N PHE A 55 10.12 -0.59 -6.01
CA PHE A 55 8.96 -0.63 -6.88
C PHE A 55 8.79 0.68 -7.67
N CYS A 56 8.88 1.85 -7.01
CA CYS A 56 8.81 3.14 -7.70
C CYS A 56 9.93 3.31 -8.75
N LYS A 57 11.16 2.89 -8.41
CA LYS A 57 12.31 2.90 -9.33
C LYS A 57 12.07 2.04 -10.57
N GLU A 58 11.48 0.86 -10.42
CA GLU A 58 11.16 -0.03 -11.55
C GLU A 58 10.25 0.66 -12.59
N PHE A 59 9.32 1.48 -12.13
CA PHE A 59 8.38 2.22 -12.99
C PHE A 59 8.82 3.65 -13.32
N ASN A 60 10.05 4.04 -12.94
CA ASN A 60 10.60 5.39 -13.17
C ASN A 60 9.69 6.52 -12.63
N VAL A 61 9.11 6.28 -11.44
CA VAL A 61 8.30 7.25 -10.69
C VAL A 61 8.91 7.47 -9.30
N ASN A 62 8.44 8.50 -8.60
CA ASN A 62 8.87 8.80 -7.24
C ASN A 62 7.73 8.53 -6.25
N CYS A 63 8.06 8.04 -5.08
CA CYS A 63 7.16 8.09 -3.93
C CYS A 63 7.34 9.45 -3.26
N ASN A 64 6.32 10.30 -3.29
CA ASN A 64 6.42 11.69 -2.83
C ASN A 64 6.54 11.78 -1.30
N HIS A 65 5.94 10.84 -0.57
CA HIS A 65 6.01 10.77 0.88
C HIS A 65 5.70 9.36 1.37
N ILE A 66 6.33 8.93 2.47
CA ILE A 66 6.05 7.65 3.14
C ILE A 66 5.56 7.94 4.56
N TYR A 67 4.31 7.60 4.82
CA TYR A 67 3.72 7.69 6.15
C TYR A 67 4.06 6.43 6.95
N ILE A 68 4.52 6.60 8.19
CA ILE A 68 4.98 5.50 9.05
C ILE A 68 4.20 5.50 10.36
N ASP A 69 3.47 4.42 10.62
CA ASP A 69 2.84 4.14 11.90
C ASP A 69 3.66 3.07 12.65
N ASN A 70 4.61 3.52 13.47
CA ASN A 70 5.43 2.66 14.34
C ASN A 70 4.76 2.44 15.70
N GLY A 71 4.58 1.18 16.10
CA GLY A 71 3.94 0.82 17.36
C GLY A 71 2.43 0.60 17.25
N PHE A 72 1.87 0.50 16.05
CA PHE A 72 0.43 0.38 15.82
C PHE A 72 0.02 -1.02 15.35
N SER A 73 -1.07 -1.52 15.93
CA SER A 73 -1.70 -2.77 15.51
C SER A 73 -2.52 -2.58 14.22
N GLY A 74 -2.80 -3.68 13.52
CA GLY A 74 -3.61 -3.70 12.31
C GLY A 74 -5.11 -3.89 12.55
N VAL A 75 -5.61 -3.67 13.77
CA VAL A 75 -7.03 -3.87 14.14
C VAL A 75 -7.86 -2.59 14.10
N SER A 76 -7.23 -1.43 13.96
CA SER A 76 -7.90 -0.13 13.96
C SER A 76 -7.30 0.80 12.91
N PHE A 77 -8.12 1.68 12.34
CA PHE A 77 -7.68 2.79 11.48
C PHE A 77 -7.39 4.07 12.25
N ASP A 78 -7.52 4.05 13.59
CA ASP A 78 -7.15 5.16 14.46
C ASP A 78 -5.63 5.28 14.59
N ARG A 79 -4.97 5.62 13.48
CA ARG A 79 -3.52 5.73 13.36
C ARG A 79 -3.14 7.09 12.76
N PRO A 80 -2.10 7.77 13.27
CA PRO A 80 -1.70 9.10 12.78
C PRO A 80 -1.47 9.15 11.27
N GLY A 81 -0.68 8.23 10.70
CA GLY A 81 -0.38 8.20 9.28
C GLY A 81 -1.64 7.99 8.42
N ILE A 82 -2.52 7.06 8.82
CA ILE A 82 -3.81 6.87 8.13
C ILE A 82 -4.66 8.14 8.19
N LYS A 83 -4.78 8.79 9.34
CA LYS A 83 -5.56 10.03 9.48
C LYS A 83 -5.06 11.13 8.55
N GLU A 84 -3.73 11.30 8.44
CA GLU A 84 -3.13 12.25 7.51
C GLU A 84 -3.43 11.91 6.05
N ILE A 85 -3.37 10.62 5.70
CA ILE A 85 -3.67 10.17 4.34
C ILE A 85 -5.12 10.51 3.96
N ILE A 86 -6.09 10.21 4.82
CA ILE A 86 -7.53 10.35 4.54
C ILE A 86 -8.04 11.80 4.64
N ASN A 87 -7.34 12.66 5.38
CA ASN A 87 -7.73 14.07 5.51
C ASN A 87 -7.54 14.87 4.21
N VAL A 88 -6.76 14.35 3.26
CA VAL A 88 -6.55 14.98 1.96
C VAL A 88 -7.58 14.47 0.96
N LYS A 89 -8.36 15.38 0.37
CA LYS A 89 -9.45 15.06 -0.57
C LYS A 89 -8.97 14.72 -1.98
N GLU A 90 -7.74 15.08 -2.31
CA GLU A 90 -7.15 14.82 -3.63
C GLU A 90 -6.98 13.31 -3.87
N LYS A 91 -6.98 12.93 -5.15
CA LYS A 91 -6.70 11.55 -5.54
C LYS A 91 -5.30 11.16 -5.08
N LYS A 92 -5.14 9.97 -4.49
CA LYS A 92 -3.84 9.41 -4.13
C LYS A 92 -3.66 7.98 -4.66
N VAL A 93 -2.41 7.61 -4.93
CA VAL A 93 -2.02 6.21 -5.14
C VAL A 93 -1.22 5.77 -3.91
N LEU A 94 -1.80 4.88 -3.11
CA LEU A 94 -1.22 4.37 -1.89
C LEU A 94 -0.47 3.07 -2.14
N LEU A 95 0.84 3.10 -1.94
CA LEU A 95 1.73 1.95 -2.05
C LEU A 95 1.99 1.35 -0.67
N MET A 96 1.97 0.02 -0.59
CA MET A 96 2.34 -0.72 0.61
C MET A 96 3.01 -2.04 0.24
N SER A 97 3.79 -2.59 1.17
CA SER A 97 4.47 -3.88 0.97
C SER A 97 3.47 -5.04 0.83
N ASN A 98 2.52 -5.14 1.76
CA ASN A 98 1.45 -6.13 1.80
C ASN A 98 0.15 -5.50 2.30
N ILE A 99 -1.01 -6.08 2.00
CA ILE A 99 -2.34 -5.55 2.34
C ILE A 99 -2.59 -5.53 3.84
N ASN A 100 -1.96 -6.46 4.57
CA ASN A 100 -1.99 -6.55 6.03
C ASN A 100 -1.34 -5.35 6.74
N ILE A 101 -0.63 -4.48 6.00
CA ILE A 101 -0.17 -3.19 6.50
C ILE A 101 -1.36 -2.26 6.75
N LEU A 102 -2.37 -2.30 5.87
CA LEU A 102 -3.58 -1.52 6.02
C LEU A 102 -4.48 -2.08 7.11
N THR A 103 -4.97 -3.31 7.01
CA THR A 103 -5.78 -3.97 8.06
C THR A 103 -5.71 -5.48 7.87
N ARG A 104 -6.04 -6.25 8.91
CA ARG A 104 -6.19 -7.71 8.84
C ARG A 104 -7.59 -8.15 8.38
N SER A 105 -8.53 -7.22 8.20
CA SER A 105 -9.92 -7.48 7.83
C SER A 105 -10.21 -7.05 6.40
N TYR A 106 -10.61 -7.99 5.53
CA TYR A 106 -10.94 -7.66 4.14
C TYR A 106 -12.19 -6.79 4.02
N MET A 107 -13.19 -6.99 4.88
CA MET A 107 -14.43 -6.21 4.89
C MET A 107 -14.14 -4.72 5.17
N GLU A 108 -13.26 -4.46 6.13
CA GLU A 108 -12.82 -3.10 6.48
C GLU A 108 -12.12 -2.38 5.32
N ILE A 109 -11.38 -3.11 4.47
CA ILE A 109 -10.71 -2.51 3.30
C ILE A 109 -11.76 -1.94 2.33
N GLN A 110 -12.85 -2.67 2.11
CA GLN A 110 -13.91 -2.20 1.21
C GLN A 110 -14.56 -0.93 1.75
N ASP A 111 -14.91 -0.90 3.03
CA ASP A 111 -15.53 0.26 3.67
C ASP A 111 -14.57 1.47 3.72
N PHE A 112 -13.30 1.22 4.03
CA PHE A 112 -12.25 2.24 4.02
C PHE A 112 -12.14 2.88 2.64
N ILE A 113 -12.03 2.07 1.59
CA ILE A 113 -11.85 2.58 0.24
C ILE A 113 -13.14 3.22 -0.28
N LYS A 114 -14.35 2.77 0.09
CA LYS A 114 -15.64 3.21 -0.49
C LYS A 114 -15.88 4.71 -0.48
N ASN A 115 -15.33 5.46 0.47
CA ASN A 115 -15.53 6.92 0.57
C ASN A 115 -14.26 7.75 0.31
N LEU A 116 -13.12 7.11 0.07
CA LEU A 116 -11.83 7.77 -0.14
C LEU A 116 -11.39 7.75 -1.59
N ASN A 117 -10.88 8.86 -2.11
CA ASN A 117 -10.35 8.96 -3.48
C ASN A 117 -8.93 8.34 -3.57
N ILE A 118 -8.78 7.09 -3.16
CA ILE A 118 -7.48 6.41 -3.03
C ILE A 118 -7.49 5.13 -3.87
N SER A 119 -6.52 5.01 -4.77
CA SER A 119 -6.16 3.72 -5.38
C SER A 119 -5.08 3.06 -4.53
N ILE A 120 -5.18 1.75 -4.30
CA ILE A 120 -4.22 0.99 -3.48
C ILE A 120 -3.46 0.01 -4.37
N ILE A 121 -2.14 -0.08 -4.16
CA ILE A 121 -1.28 -1.10 -4.72
C ILE A 121 -0.54 -1.77 -3.57
N SER A 122 -0.84 -3.06 -3.35
CA SER A 122 -0.06 -3.93 -2.48
C SER A 122 0.96 -4.69 -3.32
N ILE A 123 2.25 -4.39 -3.09
CA ILE A 123 3.33 -4.79 -4.00
C ILE A 123 3.55 -6.30 -3.98
N ASN A 124 3.80 -6.87 -2.80
CA ASN A 124 4.12 -8.30 -2.68
C ASN A 124 2.91 -9.20 -2.93
N ASP A 125 1.69 -8.69 -2.68
CA ASP A 125 0.46 -9.46 -2.93
C ASP A 125 0.01 -9.36 -4.39
N GLY A 126 0.60 -8.46 -5.20
CA GLY A 126 0.14 -8.15 -6.55
C GLY A 126 -1.28 -7.59 -6.61
N LEU A 127 -1.81 -7.09 -5.48
CA LEU A 127 -3.20 -6.63 -5.38
C LEU A 127 -3.30 -5.15 -5.77
N ILE A 128 -4.22 -4.86 -6.70
CA ILE A 128 -4.53 -3.51 -7.15
C ILE A 128 -6.00 -3.23 -6.89
N ILE A 129 -6.29 -2.17 -6.14
CA ILE A 129 -7.64 -1.64 -5.97
C ILE A 129 -7.68 -0.26 -6.60
N LYS A 130 -8.30 -0.18 -7.77
CA LYS A 130 -8.39 1.06 -8.55
C LYS A 130 -9.67 1.81 -8.20
N ARG A 131 -9.54 3.12 -7.97
CA ARG A 131 -10.66 4.05 -7.89
C ARG A 131 -10.58 5.14 -8.96
#